data_AF-A0A937VU83-F1
#
_entry.id   AF-A0A937VU83-F1
#
_cell.length_a   1.000
_cell.length_b   1.000
_cell.length_c   1.000
_cell.angle_alpha   90.00
_cell.angle_beta   90.00
_cell.angle_gamma   90.00
#
_symmetry.space_group_name_H-M   'P 1'
#
loop_
_entity.id
_entity.type
_entity.pdbx_description
1 polymer ?
#
loop_
_entity_poly.entity_id
_entity_poly.type
_entity_poly.pdbx_seq_one_letter_code
_entity_poly.pdbx_strand_id
1 'polypeptide(L)'
;MKKAVKNTPKKDGDIFKIFQIELISNPLPELLGLIEQRLTHNQRTFIVTPNPEFMVWSFKNPWFKRLLIQSDIAIPDGVALFWAKEVLRKKGFFSRLFWGFGTGLKVIFQGWGEKRISGTDLTEKLCQLAARKNWTVYFLGGRPGIAQKTLKILQKKYPGLRGWAESGPKLEMANGQWLMGKKEIKMKDTSDGGSPELVSGHDSRKGTLSPRDFMSSEVKKWVEKINQFYPDLLFVAFGMGKQEKFIADNWGQLKIKLGMGIGGAFDYLSGEVKRAPQWIQKIGLEWSYRLLKEPWRWKRQLSLLKFIWLVLKKK
;
A
#
# COMPACT_ATOMS: atom_id res chain seq x y z
N MET A 1 8.62 7.68 37.02
CA MET A 1 8.40 6.72 35.92
C MET A 1 8.86 7.34 34.60
N LYS A 2 10.03 6.95 34.07
CA LYS A 2 10.53 7.42 32.78
C LYS A 2 9.67 6.82 31.66
N LYS A 3 9.09 7.68 30.81
CA LYS A 3 8.32 7.29 29.63
C LYS A 3 9.18 6.40 28.72
N ALA A 4 8.74 5.17 28.48
CA ALA A 4 9.30 4.33 27.43
C ALA A 4 9.04 5.01 26.08
N VAL A 5 10.03 5.74 25.58
CA VAL A 5 10.12 6.09 24.16
C VAL A 5 10.29 4.76 23.45
N LYS A 6 9.19 4.20 22.92
CA LYS A 6 9.26 3.04 22.03
C LYS A 6 10.10 3.47 20.83
N ASN A 7 11.35 3.02 20.77
CA ASN A 7 12.20 3.17 19.59
C ASN A 7 11.48 2.50 18.41
N THR A 8 10.98 3.33 17.50
CA THR A 8 10.51 2.86 16.20
C THR A 8 11.70 2.20 15.49
N PRO A 9 11.56 1.03 14.86
CA PRO A 9 12.65 0.45 14.07
C PRO A 9 13.11 1.48 13.04
N LYS A 10 14.40 1.79 13.03
CA LYS A 10 14.98 2.70 12.03
C LYS A 10 14.95 1.95 10.70
N LYS A 11 14.45 2.59 9.64
CA LYS A 11 14.53 2.03 8.29
C LYS A 11 15.98 2.08 7.80
N ASP A 12 16.37 1.15 6.94
CA ASP A 12 17.70 1.11 6.34
C ASP A 12 17.66 1.78 4.95
N GLY A 13 18.64 2.62 4.62
CA GLY A 13 18.80 3.28 3.32
C GLY A 13 18.66 4.81 3.32
N ASP A 14 18.55 5.39 2.12
CA ASP A 14 18.31 6.82 1.90
C ASP A 14 16.87 7.17 2.26
N ILE A 15 16.69 7.95 3.32
CA ILE A 15 15.39 8.18 3.92
C ILE A 15 15.02 9.65 3.89
N PHE A 16 13.76 9.92 3.56
CA PHE A 16 13.13 11.21 3.81
C PHE A 16 11.80 11.02 4.53
N LYS A 17 11.38 12.06 5.26
CA LYS A 17 10.22 11.99 6.14
C LYS A 17 9.12 12.89 5.64
N ILE A 18 7.92 12.33 5.50
CA ILE A 18 6.70 13.10 5.23
C ILE A 18 5.68 12.77 6.31
N PHE A 19 5.21 13.80 7.02
CA PHE A 19 4.17 13.66 8.06
C PHE A 19 4.44 12.58 9.13
N GLN A 20 5.72 12.41 9.50
CA GLN A 20 6.25 11.40 10.43
C GLN A 20 6.45 9.99 9.86
N ILE A 21 6.09 9.75 8.60
CA ILE A 21 6.32 8.48 7.91
C ILE A 21 7.66 8.58 7.20
N GLU A 22 8.56 7.63 7.50
CA GLU A 22 9.87 7.50 6.86
C GLU A 22 9.73 6.70 5.57
N LEU A 23 10.19 7.28 4.47
CA LEU A 23 10.10 6.76 3.11
C LEU A 23 11.51 6.51 2.57
N ILE A 24 11.72 5.35 1.97
CA ILE A 24 13.00 4.92 1.40
C ILE A 24 13.05 5.36 -0.07
N SER A 25 14.10 6.08 -0.46
CA SER A 25 14.35 6.56 -1.83
C SER A 25 15.53 5.89 -2.54
N ASN A 26 16.06 4.77 -2.01
CA ASN A 26 17.15 4.06 -2.67
C ASN A 26 16.83 3.70 -4.13
N PRO A 27 17.84 3.75 -5.02
CA PRO A 27 17.76 3.15 -6.34
C PRO A 27 17.33 1.68 -6.29
N LEU A 28 16.63 1.23 -7.34
CA LEU A 28 16.06 -0.13 -7.40
C LEU A 28 17.06 -1.26 -7.11
N PRO A 29 18.30 -1.27 -7.66
CA PRO A 29 19.26 -2.33 -7.35
C PRO A 29 19.62 -2.42 -5.87
N GLU A 30 19.83 -1.27 -5.22
CA GLU A 30 20.14 -1.19 -3.79
C GLU A 30 18.94 -1.63 -2.94
N LEU A 31 17.74 -1.18 -3.30
CA LEU A 31 16.52 -1.61 -2.61
C LEU A 31 16.31 -3.12 -2.70
N LEU A 32 16.54 -3.72 -3.88
CA LEU A 32 16.45 -5.18 -4.04
C LEU A 32 17.53 -5.89 -3.23
N GLY A 33 18.75 -5.37 -3.19
CA GLY A 33 19.83 -5.90 -2.37
C GLY A 33 19.51 -5.86 -0.87
N LEU A 34 18.94 -4.75 -0.39
CA LEU A 34 18.45 -4.62 0.98
C LEU A 34 17.37 -5.66 1.30
N ILE A 35 16.35 -5.78 0.43
CA ILE A 35 15.29 -6.77 0.62
C ILE A 35 15.88 -8.18 0.61
N GLU A 36 16.77 -8.49 -0.33
CA GLU A 36 17.41 -9.80 -0.43
C GLU A 36 18.19 -10.16 0.83
N GLN A 37 18.99 -9.22 1.34
CA GLN A 37 19.76 -9.39 2.56
C GLN A 37 18.84 -9.71 3.74
N ARG A 38 17.77 -8.91 3.92
CA ARG A 38 16.81 -9.13 5.00
C ARG A 38 16.18 -10.52 4.94
N LEU A 39 15.67 -10.91 3.78
CA LEU A 39 15.01 -12.21 3.60
C LEU A 39 15.98 -13.39 3.79
N THR A 40 17.23 -13.24 3.37
CA THR A 40 18.28 -14.27 3.55
C THR A 40 18.68 -14.44 5.01
N HIS A 41 18.67 -13.36 5.80
CA HIS A 41 18.92 -13.39 7.24
C HIS A 41 17.66 -13.71 8.07
N ASN A 42 16.63 -14.28 7.45
CA ASN A 42 15.33 -14.59 8.08
C ASN A 42 14.65 -13.39 8.76
N GLN A 43 14.98 -12.16 8.33
CA GLN A 43 14.31 -10.95 8.79
C GLN A 43 13.01 -10.77 8.01
N ARG A 44 11.90 -11.07 8.68
CA ARG A 44 10.58 -10.86 8.10
C ARG A 44 10.39 -9.38 7.75
N THR A 45 9.85 -9.11 6.57
CA THR A 45 9.85 -7.76 5.99
C THR A 45 8.45 -7.39 5.49
N PHE A 46 7.86 -6.38 6.11
CA PHE A 46 6.58 -5.80 5.71
C PHE A 46 6.81 -4.54 4.87
N ILE A 47 6.40 -4.60 3.60
CA ILE A 47 6.54 -3.50 2.65
C ILE A 47 5.19 -2.81 2.44
N VAL A 48 5.20 -1.49 2.55
CA VAL A 48 4.09 -0.62 2.14
C VAL A 48 4.55 0.32 1.03
N THR A 49 3.61 0.75 0.18
CA THR A 49 3.89 1.68 -0.92
C THR A 49 3.03 2.93 -0.78
N PRO A 50 3.34 3.83 0.17
CA PRO A 50 2.51 5.02 0.39
C PRO A 50 2.44 5.86 -0.88
N ASN A 51 1.25 6.34 -1.16
CA ASN A 51 0.96 7.33 -2.18
C ASN A 51 0.19 8.50 -1.52
N PRO A 52 -0.17 9.58 -2.26
CA PRO A 52 -0.92 10.71 -1.67
C PRO A 52 -2.22 10.30 -0.96
N GLU A 53 -2.90 9.27 -1.47
CA GLU A 53 -4.13 8.73 -0.86
C GLU A 53 -3.85 8.14 0.52
N PHE A 54 -2.77 7.34 0.65
CA PHE A 54 -2.31 6.80 1.93
C PHE A 54 -2.01 7.92 2.92
N MET A 55 -1.29 8.95 2.47
CA MET A 55 -0.93 10.08 3.31
C MET A 55 -2.17 10.78 3.85
N VAL A 56 -3.12 11.16 2.99
CA VAL A 56 -4.37 11.82 3.41
C VAL A 56 -5.18 10.93 4.35
N TRP A 57 -5.31 9.65 4.04
CA TRP A 57 -6.11 8.74 4.86
C TRP A 57 -5.48 8.50 6.24
N SER A 58 -4.14 8.54 6.34
CA SER A 58 -3.42 8.42 7.62
C SER A 58 -3.70 9.56 8.60
N PHE A 59 -4.10 10.76 8.12
CA PHE A 59 -4.54 11.85 9.01
C PHE A 59 -5.89 11.56 9.66
N LYS A 60 -6.76 10.82 8.97
CA LYS A 60 -8.08 10.44 9.48
C LYS A 60 -8.07 9.12 10.27
N ASN A 61 -7.04 8.29 10.07
CA ASN A 61 -6.97 6.94 10.63
C ASN A 61 -5.64 6.74 11.39
N PRO A 62 -5.63 6.98 12.72
CA PRO A 62 -4.42 6.82 13.53
C PRO A 62 -3.83 5.41 13.48
N TRP A 63 -4.67 4.38 13.39
CA TRP A 63 -4.22 2.99 13.26
C TRP A 63 -3.44 2.76 11.96
N PHE A 64 -3.90 3.36 10.85
CA PHE A 64 -3.23 3.21 9.56
C PHE A 64 -1.91 3.97 9.55
N LYS A 65 -1.89 5.18 10.13
CA LYS A 65 -0.65 5.93 10.32
C LYS A 65 0.38 5.13 11.13
N ARG A 66 -0.03 4.50 12.23
CA ARG A 66 0.85 3.64 13.05
C ARG A 66 1.41 2.48 12.22
N LEU A 67 0.57 1.84 11.41
CA LEU A 67 0.99 0.76 10.52
C LEU A 67 2.07 1.24 9.53
N LEU A 68 1.87 2.38 8.86
CA LEU A 68 2.86 2.93 7.91
C LEU A 68 4.19 3.31 8.58
N ILE A 69 4.14 3.73 9.85
CA ILE A 69 5.33 4.03 10.65
C ILE A 69 6.06 2.74 11.04
N GLN A 70 5.31 1.66 11.32
CA GLN A 70 5.84 0.38 11.78
C GLN A 70 6.28 -0.58 10.67
N SER A 71 5.90 -0.34 9.41
CA SER A 71 6.38 -1.12 8.27
C SER A 71 7.90 -1.09 8.18
N ASP A 72 8.54 -2.20 7.83
CA ASP A 72 10.00 -2.26 7.65
C ASP A 72 10.46 -1.38 6.49
N ILE A 73 9.72 -1.39 5.38
CA ILE A 73 10.06 -0.63 4.17
C ILE A 73 8.81 0.12 3.71
N ALA A 74 8.92 1.44 3.55
CA ALA A 74 7.87 2.24 2.91
C ALA A 74 8.42 2.94 1.67
N ILE A 75 7.84 2.65 0.52
CA ILE A 75 8.35 3.12 -0.77
C ILE A 75 7.41 4.18 -1.32
N PRO A 76 7.90 5.38 -1.65
CA PRO A 76 7.07 6.45 -2.17
C PRO A 76 6.54 6.09 -3.57
N ASP A 77 5.27 5.71 -3.64
CA ASP A 77 4.59 5.42 -4.90
C ASP A 77 3.94 6.68 -5.47
N GLY A 78 4.60 7.24 -6.47
CA GLY A 78 4.12 8.39 -7.21
C GLY A 78 4.89 9.68 -6.92
N VAL A 79 4.82 10.57 -7.89
CA VAL A 79 5.64 11.79 -7.93
C VAL A 79 5.28 12.85 -6.91
N ALA A 80 4.04 12.85 -6.45
CA ALA A 80 3.56 13.82 -5.46
C ALA A 80 4.32 13.70 -4.12
N LEU A 81 4.83 12.53 -3.75
CA LEU A 81 5.63 12.37 -2.53
C LEU A 81 7.03 12.99 -2.68
N PHE A 82 7.66 12.84 -3.84
CA PHE A 82 8.94 13.51 -4.15
C PHE A 82 8.75 15.04 -4.26
N TRP A 83 7.63 15.49 -4.84
CA TRP A 83 7.26 16.90 -4.82
C TRP A 83 7.11 17.42 -3.38
N ALA A 84 6.44 16.67 -2.51
CA ALA A 84 6.29 17.03 -1.11
C ALA A 84 7.63 17.05 -0.36
N LYS A 85 8.56 16.13 -0.66
CA LYS A 85 9.94 16.12 -0.13
C LYS A 85 10.62 17.47 -0.36
N GLU A 86 10.55 18.00 -1.59
CA GLU A 86 11.16 19.29 -1.94
C GLU A 86 10.42 20.48 -1.33
N VAL A 87 9.09 20.50 -1.44
CA VAL A 87 8.26 21.62 -0.97
C VAL A 87 8.29 21.78 0.54
N LEU A 88 8.30 20.68 1.30
CA LEU A 88 8.34 20.72 2.77
C LEU A 88 9.66 21.31 3.32
N ARG A 89 10.73 21.41 2.50
CA ARG A 89 11.97 22.11 2.88
C ARG A 89 11.77 23.62 2.99
N LYS A 90 10.73 24.18 2.35
CA LYS A 90 10.43 25.61 2.36
C LYS A 90 9.54 25.94 3.57
N LYS A 91 9.75 27.13 4.14
CA LYS A 91 8.98 27.63 5.29
C LYS A 91 7.85 28.55 4.83
N GLY A 92 6.68 28.39 5.44
CA GLY A 92 5.52 29.24 5.17
C GLY A 92 4.71 28.84 3.93
N PHE A 93 3.42 29.16 3.96
CA PHE A 93 2.44 28.75 2.95
C PHE A 93 2.77 29.30 1.55
N PHE A 94 3.00 30.61 1.43
CA PHE A 94 3.25 31.26 0.13
C PHE A 94 4.56 30.80 -0.52
N SER A 95 5.61 30.62 0.27
CA SER A 95 6.88 30.07 -0.23
C SER A 95 6.66 28.66 -0.80
N ARG A 96 5.94 27.81 -0.08
CA ARG A 96 5.64 26.46 -0.55
C ARG A 96 4.76 26.44 -1.79
N LEU A 97 3.81 27.36 -1.91
CA LEU A 97 2.97 27.46 -3.10
C LEU A 97 3.80 27.85 -4.33
N PHE A 98 4.62 28.90 -4.20
CA PHE A 98 5.50 29.38 -5.28
C PHE A 98 6.52 28.30 -5.70
N TRP A 99 7.25 27.74 -4.74
CA TRP A 99 8.22 26.67 -5.01
C TRP A 99 7.53 25.40 -5.49
N GLY A 100 6.35 25.07 -4.96
CA GLY A 100 5.60 23.89 -5.38
C GLY A 100 5.18 23.95 -6.84
N PHE A 101 4.77 25.13 -7.32
CA PHE A 101 4.47 25.34 -8.73
C PHE A 101 5.74 25.20 -9.59
N GLY A 102 6.84 25.86 -9.19
CA GLY A 102 8.13 25.78 -9.89
C GLY A 102 8.69 24.36 -9.97
N THR A 103 8.67 23.61 -8.87
CA THR A 103 9.09 22.19 -8.83
C THR A 103 8.22 21.33 -9.73
N GLY A 104 6.91 21.55 -9.74
CA GLY A 104 5.99 20.84 -10.64
C GLY A 104 6.31 21.07 -12.11
N LEU A 105 6.53 22.33 -12.52
CA LEU A 105 6.93 22.66 -13.89
C LEU A 105 8.29 22.05 -14.25
N LYS A 106 9.30 22.18 -13.38
CA LYS A 106 10.63 21.61 -13.61
C LYS A 106 10.56 20.12 -13.94
N VAL A 107 9.75 19.37 -13.19
CA VAL A 107 9.52 17.94 -13.38
C VAL A 107 8.85 17.60 -14.70
N ILE A 108 7.90 18.43 -15.16
CA ILE A 108 7.23 18.21 -16.45
C ILE A 108 8.24 18.33 -17.60
N PHE A 109 9.15 19.30 -17.53
CA PHE A 109 10.14 19.53 -18.59
C PHE A 109 11.37 18.63 -18.50
N GLN A 110 11.84 18.31 -17.29
CA GLN A 110 13.12 17.62 -17.08
C GLN A 110 12.96 16.17 -16.60
N GLY A 111 11.73 15.75 -16.27
CA GLY A 111 11.47 14.50 -15.58
C GLY A 111 11.95 14.52 -14.12
N TRP A 112 11.67 13.45 -13.39
CA TRP A 112 12.33 13.23 -12.11
C TRP A 112 13.73 12.63 -12.33
N GLY A 113 14.76 13.29 -11.82
CA GLY A 113 16.13 12.77 -11.84
C GLY A 113 16.33 11.54 -10.94
N GLU A 114 15.52 11.40 -9.89
CA GLU A 114 15.49 10.20 -9.03
C GLU A 114 14.70 9.07 -9.73
N LYS A 115 15.28 7.88 -9.85
CA LYS A 115 14.60 6.70 -10.42
C LYS A 115 13.48 6.24 -9.48
N ARG A 116 12.27 6.79 -9.67
CA ARG A 116 11.04 6.37 -9.00
C ARG A 116 10.74 4.90 -9.28
N ILE A 117 10.36 4.17 -8.24
CA ILE A 117 9.92 2.78 -8.32
C ILE A 117 8.43 2.75 -8.01
N SER A 118 7.61 2.30 -8.96
CA SER A 118 6.19 2.06 -8.67
C SER A 118 6.02 0.75 -7.91
N GLY A 119 4.92 0.61 -7.16
CA GLY A 119 4.58 -0.67 -6.51
C GLY A 119 4.49 -1.83 -7.52
N THR A 120 4.01 -1.54 -8.74
CA THR A 120 3.96 -2.49 -9.87
C THR A 120 5.36 -2.94 -10.28
N ASP A 121 6.29 -2.01 -10.50
CA ASP A 121 7.66 -2.34 -10.91
C ASP A 121 8.39 -3.14 -9.84
N LEU A 122 8.23 -2.76 -8.57
CA LEU A 122 8.83 -3.50 -7.47
C LEU A 122 8.28 -4.92 -7.39
N THR A 123 6.96 -5.09 -7.51
CA THR A 123 6.33 -6.43 -7.47
C THR A 123 6.91 -7.32 -8.57
N GLU A 124 6.98 -6.81 -9.80
CA GLU A 124 7.58 -7.55 -10.92
C GLU A 124 9.04 -7.94 -10.63
N LYS A 125 9.84 -7.00 -10.09
CA LYS A 125 11.25 -7.22 -9.78
C LYS A 125 11.48 -8.17 -8.61
N LEU A 126 10.60 -8.17 -7.62
CA LEU A 126 10.59 -9.15 -6.54
C LEU A 126 10.24 -10.54 -7.06
N CYS A 127 9.32 -10.67 -8.02
CA CYS A 127 9.06 -11.95 -8.68
C CYS A 127 10.27 -12.42 -9.51
N GLN A 128 10.95 -11.51 -10.22
CA GLN A 128 12.19 -11.82 -10.93
C GLN A 128 13.28 -12.32 -9.96
N LEU A 129 13.43 -11.66 -8.80
CA LEU A 129 14.36 -12.08 -7.76
C LEU A 129 13.96 -13.42 -7.15
N ALA A 130 12.68 -13.63 -6.88
CA ALA A 130 12.15 -14.88 -6.34
C ALA A 130 12.45 -16.07 -7.25
N ALA A 131 12.27 -15.91 -8.57
CA ALA A 131 12.63 -16.95 -9.54
C ALA A 131 14.13 -17.31 -9.47
N ARG A 132 15.02 -16.32 -9.31
CA ARG A 132 16.48 -16.53 -9.20
C ARG A 132 16.90 -17.18 -7.88
N LYS A 133 16.22 -16.82 -6.79
CA LYS A 133 16.53 -17.30 -5.42
C LYS A 133 15.75 -18.55 -5.04
N ASN A 134 14.99 -19.11 -5.98
CA ASN A 134 14.08 -20.23 -5.77
C ASN A 134 13.04 -19.97 -4.66
N TRP A 135 12.68 -18.71 -4.42
CA TRP A 135 11.61 -18.33 -3.52
C TRP A 135 10.25 -18.50 -4.19
N THR A 136 9.25 -18.74 -3.34
CA THR A 136 7.87 -18.94 -3.74
C THR A 136 7.05 -17.67 -3.50
N VAL A 137 6.12 -17.39 -4.40
CA VAL A 137 5.21 -16.23 -4.29
C VAL A 137 3.77 -16.68 -4.08
N TYR A 138 2.99 -15.88 -3.36
CA TYR A 138 1.56 -16.08 -3.21
C TYR A 138 0.83 -14.78 -3.53
N PHE A 139 -0.08 -14.84 -4.51
CA PHE A 139 -0.91 -13.72 -4.93
C PHE A 139 -2.33 -13.87 -4.39
N LEU A 140 -2.77 -12.92 -3.57
CA LEU A 140 -4.09 -12.97 -2.93
C LEU A 140 -4.89 -11.70 -3.22
N GLY A 141 -6.13 -11.84 -3.69
CA GLY A 141 -7.02 -10.70 -3.92
C GLY A 141 -7.23 -10.34 -5.39
N GLY A 142 -7.71 -9.11 -5.62
CA GLY A 142 -8.08 -8.62 -6.94
C GLY A 142 -9.45 -9.11 -7.41
N ARG A 143 -9.79 -8.80 -8.66
CA ARG A 143 -11.01 -9.32 -9.31
C ARG A 143 -10.87 -10.84 -9.54
N PRO A 144 -11.98 -11.60 -9.64
CA PRO A 144 -11.95 -13.01 -9.95
C PRO A 144 -11.03 -13.31 -11.15
N GLY A 145 -10.09 -14.25 -10.98
CA GLY A 145 -9.16 -14.68 -12.04
C GLY A 145 -7.92 -13.80 -12.26
N ILE A 146 -7.89 -12.57 -11.74
CA ILE A 146 -6.77 -11.64 -12.00
C ILE A 146 -5.47 -12.11 -11.36
N ALA A 147 -5.50 -12.55 -10.09
CA ALA A 147 -4.31 -13.05 -9.41
C ALA A 147 -3.68 -14.25 -10.16
N GLN A 148 -4.51 -15.19 -10.62
CA GLN A 148 -4.07 -16.36 -11.38
C GLN A 148 -3.50 -15.97 -12.74
N LYS A 149 -4.14 -15.02 -13.43
CA LYS A 149 -3.63 -14.48 -14.70
C LYS A 149 -2.27 -13.79 -14.51
N THR A 150 -2.12 -12.98 -13.47
CA THR A 150 -0.85 -12.33 -13.11
C THR A 150 0.24 -13.38 -12.88
N LEU A 151 -0.02 -14.41 -12.06
CA LEU A 151 0.97 -15.46 -11.80
C LEU A 151 1.39 -16.16 -13.10
N LYS A 152 0.45 -16.57 -13.95
CA LYS A 152 0.74 -17.23 -15.23
C LYS A 152 1.62 -16.36 -16.15
N ILE A 153 1.33 -15.07 -16.25
CA ILE A 153 2.12 -14.13 -17.07
C ILE A 153 3.53 -13.99 -16.52
N LEU A 154 3.68 -13.85 -15.20
CA LEU A 154 4.99 -13.72 -14.56
C LEU A 154 5.80 -15.00 -14.65
N GLN A 155 5.17 -16.18 -14.58
CA GLN A 155 5.83 -17.47 -14.79
C GLN A 155 6.34 -17.64 -16.22
N LYS A 156 5.55 -17.20 -17.21
CA LYS A 156 6.01 -17.16 -18.61
C LYS A 156 7.20 -16.22 -18.80
N LYS A 157 7.19 -15.08 -18.10
CA LYS A 157 8.25 -14.06 -18.18
C LYS A 157 9.53 -14.46 -17.44
N TYR A 158 9.40 -15.17 -16.33
CA TYR A 158 10.49 -15.61 -15.46
C TYR A 158 10.40 -17.13 -15.23
N PRO A 159 10.96 -17.93 -16.16
CA PRO A 159 11.06 -19.38 -15.99
C PRO A 159 11.78 -19.70 -14.67
N GLY A 160 11.12 -20.47 -13.79
CA GLY A 160 11.59 -20.75 -12.43
C GLY A 160 10.78 -20.06 -11.32
N LEU A 161 9.91 -19.09 -11.64
CA LEU A 161 9.00 -18.53 -10.66
C LEU A 161 7.97 -19.58 -10.20
N ARG A 162 7.99 -19.92 -8.90
CA ARG A 162 7.04 -20.83 -8.28
C ARG A 162 6.08 -20.05 -7.40
N GLY A 163 4.82 -20.48 -7.33
CA GLY A 163 3.86 -19.82 -6.49
C GLY A 163 2.42 -20.25 -6.69
N TRP A 164 1.53 -19.59 -5.95
CA TRP A 164 0.09 -19.83 -5.94
C TRP A 164 -0.65 -18.51 -6.06
N ALA A 165 -1.91 -18.57 -6.50
CA ALA A 165 -2.71 -17.39 -6.69
C ALA A 165 -4.19 -17.66 -6.46
N GLU A 166 -4.84 -16.80 -5.67
CA GLU A 166 -6.23 -16.90 -5.31
C GLU A 166 -6.90 -15.53 -5.24
N SER A 167 -8.18 -15.45 -5.62
CA SER A 167 -8.92 -14.18 -5.59
C SER A 167 -9.23 -13.71 -4.17
N GLY A 168 -9.12 -14.58 -3.16
CA GLY A 168 -9.32 -14.24 -1.76
C GLY A 168 -10.77 -13.92 -1.38
N PRO A 169 -11.02 -13.60 -0.11
CA PRO A 169 -12.33 -13.22 0.39
C PRO A 169 -12.67 -11.76 0.07
N LYS A 170 -13.96 -11.43 0.04
CA LYS A 170 -14.42 -10.03 0.08
C LYS A 170 -14.42 -9.56 1.53
N LEU A 171 -13.34 -8.90 1.94
CA LEU A 171 -13.24 -8.34 3.28
C LEU A 171 -13.92 -6.97 3.36
N GLU A 172 -14.71 -6.75 4.40
CA GLU A 172 -15.25 -5.45 4.75
C GLU A 172 -14.64 -4.92 6.05
N MET A 173 -14.47 -3.60 6.14
CA MET A 173 -13.78 -2.97 7.25
C MET A 173 -14.36 -1.57 7.49
N ALA A 174 -14.63 -1.24 8.75
CA ALA A 174 -15.00 0.10 9.19
C ALA A 174 -14.13 0.50 10.39
N ASN A 175 -13.63 1.74 10.40
CA ASN A 175 -12.82 2.29 11.50
C ASN A 175 -11.63 1.41 11.95
N GLY A 176 -11.04 0.65 11.02
CA GLY A 176 -9.91 -0.26 11.31
C GLY A 176 -10.30 -1.60 11.95
N GLN A 177 -11.60 -1.92 12.00
CA GLN A 177 -12.15 -3.19 12.47
C GLN A 177 -12.80 -3.95 11.31
N TRP A 178 -12.59 -5.26 11.27
CA TRP A 178 -13.20 -6.14 10.29
C TRP A 178 -14.70 -6.25 10.54
N LEU A 179 -15.51 -5.98 9.52
CA LEU A 179 -16.95 -6.21 9.59
C LEU A 179 -17.18 -7.71 9.39
N MET A 180 -17.72 -8.36 10.43
CA MET A 180 -18.13 -9.76 10.35
C MET A 180 -19.24 -9.90 9.31
N GLY A 181 -19.13 -10.90 8.43
CA GLY A 181 -19.99 -11.14 7.27
C GLY A 181 -21.49 -11.19 7.56
N LYS A 182 -22.11 -10.04 7.82
CA LYS A 182 -23.54 -9.84 7.69
C LYS A 182 -23.82 -9.62 6.21
N LYS A 183 -24.59 -10.55 5.62
CA LYS A 183 -25.22 -10.38 4.30
C LYS A 183 -25.73 -8.93 4.18
N GLU A 184 -25.29 -8.27 3.12
CA GLU A 184 -25.78 -6.98 2.59
C GLU A 184 -26.45 -6.07 3.63
N ILE A 185 -25.65 -5.16 4.21
CA ILE A 185 -26.24 -3.97 4.82
C ILE A 185 -26.73 -3.09 3.66
N LYS A 186 -28.04 -3.15 3.36
CA LYS A 186 -28.70 -2.15 2.51
C LYS A 186 -28.44 -0.78 3.13
N MET A 187 -27.67 0.06 2.45
CA MET A 187 -27.56 1.47 2.80
C MET A 187 -28.94 2.10 2.60
N LYS A 188 -29.50 2.68 3.66
CA LYS A 188 -30.67 3.55 3.54
C LYS A 188 -30.13 4.91 3.11
N ASP A 189 -30.54 5.39 1.94
CA ASP A 189 -30.27 6.77 1.52
C ASP A 189 -30.80 7.70 2.59
N THR A 190 -29.90 8.42 3.26
CA THR A 190 -30.25 9.56 4.08
C THR A 190 -29.77 10.77 3.30
N SER A 191 -30.74 11.51 2.77
CA SER A 191 -30.55 12.74 1.99
C SER A 191 -29.96 13.91 2.80
N ASP A 192 -29.64 13.72 4.08
CA ASP A 192 -29.18 14.77 4.97
C ASP A 192 -27.81 14.42 5.56
N GLY A 193 -26.74 14.80 4.84
CA GLY A 193 -25.41 15.27 5.32
C GLY A 193 -24.69 14.66 6.54
N GLY A 194 -25.18 13.59 7.16
CA GLY A 194 -24.67 12.98 8.38
C GLY A 194 -23.85 11.72 8.10
N SER A 195 -22.90 11.42 8.99
CA SER A 195 -22.18 10.14 8.95
C SER A 195 -23.15 8.99 9.25
N PRO A 196 -23.02 7.81 8.64
CA PRO A 196 -23.91 6.69 8.93
C PRO A 196 -23.77 6.27 10.39
N GLU A 197 -24.85 6.38 11.16
CA GLU A 197 -24.91 5.85 12.52
C GLU A 197 -25.23 4.34 12.51
N LEU A 198 -24.48 3.60 13.33
CA LEU A 198 -24.75 2.20 13.64
C LEU A 198 -25.97 2.13 14.56
N VAL A 199 -27.11 1.65 14.07
CA VAL A 199 -28.20 1.22 14.96
C VAL A 199 -27.77 -0.08 15.63
N SER A 200 -27.21 0.03 16.84
CA SER A 200 -26.85 -1.09 17.69
C SER A 200 -28.11 -1.73 18.28
N GLY A 201 -28.50 -2.90 17.76
CA GLY A 201 -29.34 -3.82 18.53
C GLY A 201 -28.55 -4.26 19.77
N HIS A 202 -29.04 -3.89 20.94
CA HIS A 202 -28.50 -4.22 22.25
C HIS A 202 -28.36 -5.73 22.43
N ASP A 203 -27.17 -6.19 22.80
CA ASP A 203 -27.02 -7.19 23.86
C ASP A 203 -25.85 -6.76 24.76
N SER A 204 -26.21 -6.13 25.86
CA SER A 204 -25.32 -5.67 26.91
C SER A 204 -25.19 -6.79 27.95
N ARG A 205 -24.17 -7.64 27.82
CA ARG A 205 -23.53 -8.34 28.95
C ARG A 205 -22.27 -9.13 28.50
N LYS A 206 -21.11 -8.67 28.99
CA LYS A 206 -19.79 -9.33 29.17
C LYS A 206 -18.61 -8.75 28.37
N GLY A 207 -17.67 -8.19 29.14
CA GLY A 207 -16.23 -8.30 28.91
C GLY A 207 -15.63 -7.39 27.86
N THR A 208 -14.71 -6.53 28.30
CA THR A 208 -13.81 -5.73 27.46
C THR A 208 -12.95 -6.67 26.60
N LEU A 209 -13.42 -6.99 25.40
CA LEU A 209 -12.68 -7.82 24.44
C LEU A 209 -11.49 -7.05 23.88
N SER A 210 -10.33 -7.70 23.81
CA SER A 210 -9.11 -7.11 23.30
C SER A 210 -9.16 -6.99 21.77
N PRO A 211 -8.38 -6.10 21.14
CA PRO A 211 -8.33 -5.99 19.68
C PRO A 211 -7.92 -7.27 18.93
N ARG A 212 -7.44 -8.31 19.64
CA ARG A 212 -7.04 -9.60 19.07
C ARG A 212 -8.22 -10.55 18.85
N ASP A 213 -9.39 -10.28 19.43
CA ASP A 213 -10.49 -11.25 19.49
C ASP A 213 -11.46 -11.18 18.30
N PHE A 214 -11.19 -10.34 17.30
CA PHE A 214 -12.06 -10.11 16.11
C PHE A 214 -11.43 -10.56 14.79
N MET A 215 -10.73 -11.69 14.78
CA MET A 215 -10.45 -12.38 13.52
C MET A 215 -11.74 -13.05 13.05
N SER A 216 -12.35 -12.55 11.98
CA SER A 216 -13.47 -13.28 11.38
C SER A 216 -13.05 -14.71 11.09
N SER A 217 -13.95 -15.67 11.28
CA SER A 217 -13.70 -17.09 10.95
C SER A 217 -13.19 -17.26 9.53
N GLU A 218 -13.58 -16.35 8.63
CA GLU A 218 -13.10 -16.27 7.26
C GLU A 218 -11.62 -15.84 7.16
N VAL A 219 -11.18 -14.79 7.87
CA VAL A 219 -9.78 -14.36 7.85
C VAL A 219 -8.86 -15.46 8.39
N LYS A 220 -9.25 -16.15 9.48
CA LYS A 220 -8.47 -17.28 10.02
C LYS A 220 -8.29 -18.39 8.98
N LYS A 221 -9.38 -18.80 8.31
CA LYS A 221 -9.33 -19.80 7.23
C LYS A 221 -8.36 -19.42 6.13
N TRP A 222 -8.31 -18.14 5.74
CA TRP A 222 -7.37 -17.67 4.73
C TRP A 222 -5.92 -17.68 5.21
N VAL A 223 -5.66 -17.30 6.46
CA VAL A 223 -4.31 -17.40 7.05
C VAL A 223 -3.84 -18.85 7.10
N GLU A 224 -4.70 -19.77 7.55
CA GLU A 224 -4.41 -21.21 7.54
C GLU A 224 -4.12 -21.72 6.13
N LYS A 225 -4.98 -21.36 5.17
CA LYS A 225 -4.80 -21.73 3.76
C LYS A 225 -3.49 -21.22 3.17
N ILE A 226 -3.15 -19.95 3.38
CA ILE A 226 -1.86 -19.38 2.92
C ILE A 226 -0.70 -20.15 3.55
N ASN A 227 -0.79 -20.44 4.85
CA ASN A 227 0.25 -21.15 5.59
C ASN A 227 0.46 -22.60 5.14
N GLN A 228 -0.53 -23.26 4.55
CA GLN A 228 -0.37 -24.62 3.97
C GLN A 228 0.67 -24.62 2.82
N PHE A 229 0.84 -23.50 2.13
CA PHE A 229 1.78 -23.38 1.01
C PHE A 229 3.17 -22.88 1.42
N TYR A 230 3.34 -22.40 2.65
CA TYR A 230 4.59 -21.81 3.15
C TYR A 230 5.26 -20.82 2.17
N PRO A 231 4.53 -19.81 1.63
CA PRO A 231 5.11 -18.94 0.62
C PRO A 231 6.16 -17.99 1.23
N ASP A 232 7.25 -17.76 0.50
CA ASP A 232 8.26 -16.80 0.93
C ASP A 232 7.74 -15.36 0.85
N LEU A 233 7.06 -15.02 -0.26
CA LEU A 233 6.54 -13.67 -0.54
C LEU A 233 5.02 -13.71 -0.68
N LEU A 234 4.30 -12.89 0.09
CA LEU A 234 2.85 -12.72 0.00
C LEU A 234 2.50 -11.33 -0.54
N PHE A 235 1.76 -11.30 -1.66
CA PHE A 235 1.24 -10.10 -2.29
C PHE A 235 -0.28 -10.03 -2.14
N VAL A 236 -0.81 -8.96 -1.53
CA VAL A 236 -2.24 -8.83 -1.21
C VAL A 236 -2.87 -7.64 -1.94
N ALA A 237 -4.03 -7.87 -2.57
CA ALA A 237 -4.79 -6.85 -3.31
C ALA A 237 -6.26 -6.78 -2.86
N PHE A 238 -6.49 -6.51 -1.57
CA PHE A 238 -7.83 -6.26 -1.01
C PHE A 238 -8.27 -4.80 -1.10
N GLY A 239 -7.43 -3.95 -1.67
CA GLY A 239 -7.62 -2.51 -1.69
C GLY A 239 -6.94 -1.83 -0.49
N MET A 240 -6.72 -0.53 -0.66
CA MET A 240 -6.03 0.32 0.29
C MET A 240 -6.64 0.19 1.69
N GLY A 241 -5.77 0.11 2.70
CA GLY A 241 -6.13 -0.02 4.10
C GLY A 241 -6.41 -1.46 4.49
N LYS A 242 -7.25 -2.17 3.74
CA LYS A 242 -7.60 -3.57 4.01
C LYS A 242 -6.40 -4.49 3.81
N GLN A 243 -5.66 -4.34 2.70
CA GLN A 243 -4.51 -5.20 2.42
C GLN A 243 -3.37 -5.01 3.44
N GLU A 244 -3.10 -3.76 3.83
CA GLU A 244 -2.11 -3.46 4.87
C GLU A 244 -2.56 -4.02 6.22
N LYS A 245 -3.82 -3.78 6.60
CA LYS A 245 -4.39 -4.24 7.87
C LYS A 245 -4.40 -5.77 7.94
N PHE A 246 -4.74 -6.45 6.86
CA PHE A 246 -4.74 -7.91 6.78
C PHE A 246 -3.33 -8.47 7.05
N ILE A 247 -2.30 -7.92 6.39
CA ILE A 247 -0.92 -8.37 6.61
C ILE A 247 -0.48 -8.08 8.05
N ALA A 248 -0.76 -6.88 8.56
CA ALA A 248 -0.32 -6.45 9.88
C ALA A 248 -1.01 -7.21 11.03
N ASP A 249 -2.33 -7.38 10.98
CA ASP A 249 -3.09 -8.10 12.02
C ASP A 249 -2.69 -9.57 12.11
N ASN A 250 -2.35 -10.16 10.96
CA ASN A 250 -1.99 -11.56 10.85
C ASN A 250 -0.48 -11.79 10.85
N TRP A 251 0.33 -10.75 11.07
CA TRP A 251 1.78 -10.85 10.94
C TRP A 251 2.35 -11.98 11.80
N GLY A 252 1.91 -12.11 13.05
CA GLY A 252 2.36 -13.18 13.95
C GLY A 252 1.97 -14.61 13.51
N GLN A 253 0.92 -14.77 12.72
CA GLN A 253 0.39 -16.06 12.30
C GLN A 253 0.82 -16.46 10.89
N LEU A 254 1.06 -15.48 10.00
CA LEU A 254 1.49 -15.72 8.63
C LEU A 254 2.92 -16.28 8.59
N LYS A 255 3.08 -17.47 8.01
CA LYS A 255 4.38 -18.14 7.80
C LYS A 255 5.02 -17.66 6.49
N ILE A 256 5.35 -16.37 6.44
CA ILE A 256 5.91 -15.69 5.26
C ILE A 256 7.17 -14.91 5.64
N LYS A 257 8.08 -14.73 4.67
CA LYS A 257 9.26 -13.86 4.83
C LYS A 257 8.96 -12.42 4.45
N LEU A 258 8.14 -12.19 3.43
CA LEU A 258 7.76 -10.85 2.97
C LEU A 258 6.25 -10.72 2.78
N GLY A 259 5.68 -9.61 3.24
CA GLY A 259 4.30 -9.23 2.96
C GLY A 259 4.24 -7.86 2.28
N MET A 260 3.45 -7.73 1.22
CA MET A 260 3.29 -6.46 0.51
C MET A 260 1.87 -6.29 -0.03
N GLY A 261 1.28 -5.12 0.24
CA GLY A 261 0.05 -4.70 -0.41
C GLY A 261 0.32 -4.18 -1.82
N ILE A 262 -0.38 -4.68 -2.83
CA ILE A 262 -0.13 -4.33 -4.24
C ILE A 262 -1.34 -3.71 -4.95
N GLY A 263 -2.55 -3.84 -4.39
CA GLY A 263 -3.76 -3.19 -4.89
C GLY A 263 -3.95 -3.29 -6.41
N GLY A 264 -4.07 -2.14 -7.08
CA GLY A 264 -4.27 -2.05 -8.53
C GLY A 264 -3.06 -2.40 -9.40
N ALA A 265 -1.91 -2.74 -8.82
CA ALA A 265 -0.76 -3.25 -9.58
C ALA A 265 -1.11 -4.53 -10.35
N PHE A 266 -2.03 -5.33 -9.82
CA PHE A 266 -2.52 -6.52 -10.50
C PHE A 266 -3.09 -6.27 -11.89
N ASP A 267 -3.83 -5.18 -12.10
CA ASP A 267 -4.39 -4.88 -13.41
C ASP A 267 -3.30 -4.64 -14.47
N TYR A 268 -2.16 -4.07 -14.07
CA TYR A 268 -1.02 -3.87 -14.96
C TYR A 268 -0.25 -5.17 -15.18
N LEU A 269 0.02 -5.93 -14.11
CA LEU A 269 0.78 -7.18 -14.18
C LEU A 269 0.01 -8.29 -14.92
N SER A 270 -1.32 -8.29 -14.85
CA SER A 270 -2.18 -9.21 -15.60
C SER A 270 -2.36 -8.81 -17.06
N GLY A 271 -1.90 -7.62 -17.46
CA GLY A 271 -2.07 -7.09 -18.81
C GLY A 271 -3.48 -6.57 -19.13
N GLU A 272 -4.40 -6.54 -18.15
CA GLU A 272 -5.74 -5.96 -18.32
C GLU A 272 -5.69 -4.46 -18.62
N VAL A 273 -4.74 -3.76 -18.00
CA VAL A 273 -4.54 -2.33 -18.20
C VAL A 273 -3.18 -2.07 -18.82
N LYS A 274 -3.19 -1.44 -19.99
CA LYS A 274 -1.95 -0.96 -20.63
C LYS A 274 -1.35 0.20 -19.82
N ARG A 275 -0.07 0.08 -19.47
CA ARG A 275 0.74 1.14 -18.84
C ARG A 275 0.78 2.38 -19.76
N ALA A 276 1.01 3.54 -19.16
CA ALA A 276 1.26 4.76 -19.93
C ALA A 276 2.57 4.64 -20.75
N PRO A 277 2.76 5.36 -21.86
CA PRO A 277 4.04 5.47 -22.54
C PRO A 277 5.19 5.84 -21.57
N GLN A 278 6.42 5.39 -21.86
CA GLN A 278 7.56 5.58 -20.95
C GLN A 278 7.83 7.06 -20.61
N TRP A 279 7.67 7.97 -21.57
CA TRP A 279 7.86 9.41 -21.31
C TRP A 279 6.83 9.95 -20.31
N ILE A 280 5.57 9.48 -20.35
CA ILE A 280 4.53 9.83 -19.37
C ILE A 280 4.88 9.26 -17.99
N GLN A 281 5.39 8.02 -17.93
CA GLN A 281 5.83 7.41 -16.68
C GLN A 281 6.99 8.18 -16.04
N LYS A 282 7.94 8.68 -16.85
CA LYS A 282 9.12 9.45 -16.42
C LYS A 282 8.76 10.81 -15.82
N ILE A 283 7.81 11.52 -16.41
CA ILE A 283 7.31 12.81 -15.86
C ILE A 283 6.29 12.60 -14.72
N GLY A 284 5.88 11.35 -14.44
CA GLY A 284 4.98 11.01 -13.35
C GLY A 284 3.50 11.21 -13.61
N LEU A 285 3.11 11.41 -14.87
CA LEU A 285 1.72 11.64 -15.29
C LEU A 285 0.97 10.34 -15.62
N GLU A 286 1.44 9.20 -15.15
CA GLU A 286 0.76 7.92 -15.35
C GLU A 286 -0.64 7.88 -14.73
N TRP A 287 -0.82 8.56 -13.60
CA TRP A 287 -2.14 8.67 -12.95
C TRP A 287 -3.13 9.48 -13.79
N SER A 288 -2.67 10.52 -14.50
CA SER A 288 -3.54 11.34 -15.35
C SER A 288 -3.86 10.60 -16.66
N TYR A 289 -2.88 9.90 -17.23
CA TYR A 289 -3.13 8.98 -18.35
C TYR A 289 -4.19 7.93 -18.02
N ARG A 290 -4.12 7.33 -16.83
CA ARG A 290 -5.15 6.38 -16.38
C ARG A 290 -6.49 7.06 -16.11
N LEU A 291 -6.51 8.28 -15.59
CA LEU A 291 -7.75 9.04 -15.41
C LEU A 291 -8.45 9.32 -16.75
N LEU A 292 -7.70 9.68 -17.79
CA LEU A 292 -8.26 9.90 -19.12
C LEU A 292 -8.93 8.64 -19.69
N LYS A 293 -8.36 7.45 -19.40
CA LYS A 293 -8.95 6.16 -19.81
C LYS A 293 -10.06 5.66 -18.89
N GLU A 294 -9.98 5.96 -17.61
CA GLU A 294 -10.89 5.51 -16.55
C GLU A 294 -11.49 6.74 -15.83
N PRO A 295 -12.37 7.53 -16.48
CA PRO A 295 -12.82 8.84 -15.98
C PRO A 295 -13.50 8.76 -14.61
N TRP A 296 -14.17 7.64 -14.29
CA TRP A 296 -14.80 7.39 -12.98
C TRP A 296 -13.81 7.46 -11.80
N ARG A 297 -12.50 7.41 -12.05
CA ARG A 297 -11.46 7.54 -11.01
C ARG A 297 -11.22 8.95 -10.53
N TRP A 298 -11.91 9.96 -11.08
CA TRP A 298 -11.79 11.36 -10.66
C TRP A 298 -11.96 11.54 -9.14
N LYS A 299 -12.85 10.74 -8.52
CA LYS A 299 -13.07 10.74 -7.06
C LYS A 299 -11.79 10.47 -6.26
N ARG A 300 -10.89 9.61 -6.77
CA ARG A 300 -9.61 9.31 -6.12
C ARG A 300 -8.63 10.48 -6.22
N GLN A 301 -8.75 11.32 -7.24
CA GLN A 301 -7.88 12.48 -7.43
C GLN A 301 -8.17 13.61 -6.44
N LEU A 302 -9.33 13.61 -5.79
CA LEU A 302 -9.61 14.50 -4.66
C LEU A 302 -8.61 14.29 -3.51
N SER A 303 -8.09 13.07 -3.34
CA SER A 303 -7.03 12.80 -2.36
C SER A 303 -5.71 13.46 -2.74
N LEU A 304 -5.39 13.59 -4.03
CA LEU A 304 -4.20 14.33 -4.48
C LEU A 304 -4.31 15.82 -4.15
N LEU A 305 -5.47 16.44 -4.40
CA LEU A 305 -5.71 17.85 -4.05
C LEU A 305 -5.62 18.08 -2.54
N LYS A 306 -6.24 17.20 -1.75
CA LYS A 306 -6.15 17.23 -0.28
C LYS A 306 -4.71 17.07 0.20
N PHE A 307 -3.95 16.18 -0.43
CA PHE A 307 -2.54 15.98 -0.10
C PHE A 307 -1.70 17.23 -0.36
N ILE A 308 -1.85 17.86 -1.54
CA ILE A 308 -1.17 19.12 -1.89
C ILE A 308 -1.50 20.18 -0.83
N TRP A 309 -2.77 20.33 -0.47
CA TRP A 309 -3.19 21.29 0.55
C TRP A 309 -2.57 21.02 1.93
N LEU A 310 -2.51 19.76 2.37
CA LEU A 310 -1.85 19.38 3.62
C LEU A 310 -0.36 19.72 3.62
N VAL A 311 0.33 19.53 2.49
CA VAL A 311 1.74 19.89 2.33
C VAL A 311 1.93 21.41 2.42
N LEU A 312 1.10 22.18 1.73
CA LEU A 312 1.18 23.65 1.76
C LEU A 312 0.90 24.22 3.15
N LYS A 313 -0.11 23.69 3.86
CA LYS A 313 -0.51 24.17 5.19
C LYS A 313 0.34 23.69 6.36
N LYS A 314 1.25 22.74 6.16
CA LYS A 314 2.00 22.12 7.25
C LYS A 314 2.79 23.18 8.06
N LYS A 315 2.41 23.48 9.30
CA LYS A 315 3.24 24.29 10.18
C LYS A 315 4.58 23.59 10.39
#